data_AF-A0A2J8AFM4-F1
#
_entry.id   AF-A0A2J8AFM4-F1
#
_cell.length_a   1.000
_cell.length_b   1.000
_cell.length_c   1.000
_cell.angle_alpha   90.00
_cell.angle_beta   90.00
_cell.angle_gamma   90.00
#
_symmetry.space_group_name_H-M   'P 1'
#
loop_
_entity.id
_entity.type
_entity.pdbx_description
1 polymer ?
#
loop_
_entity_poly.entity_id
_entity_poly.type
_entity_poly.pdbx_seq_one_letter_code
_entity_poly.pdbx_strand_id
1 'polypeptide(L)'
;MSLFLEYTEAEVTPASLCPHASYSLTVENFKDQSKELTRTDIMVEKGYLSKDGSLTVRVEVSSVCSSWARQKQEQRLIPKPVELGTVGSDLLALLEEPGDTADLTITAGGRSFRVHRAVLASRCPYFKTLFASDFKEGAAKEVPLPETDPDALAFLLRYLYGGVLDSCARKLLPAAAALADRLALQDVFKTLLHRLLSTTTHETVVEDMLWAEERHDEPLLSDLEKEYLDKADSIEGEGIELLAQRSPQLLARLHKALASKFKRQRIG
;
A
#
# COMPACT_ATOMS: atom_id res chain seq x y z
N MET A 1 -14.79 22.74 -4.44
CA MET A 1 -15.81 21.68 -4.29
C MET A 1 -15.93 21.42 -2.81
N SER A 2 -17.12 21.59 -2.25
CA SER A 2 -17.45 21.17 -0.89
C SER A 2 -17.52 19.65 -0.85
N LEU A 3 -16.80 19.03 0.08
CA LEU A 3 -16.82 17.58 0.30
C LEU A 3 -17.72 17.33 1.51
N PHE A 4 -18.90 16.76 1.26
CA PHE A 4 -19.79 16.31 2.33
C PHE A 4 -19.25 14.98 2.88
N LEU A 5 -18.73 15.01 4.11
CA LEU A 5 -18.31 13.83 4.86
C LEU A 5 -19.31 13.66 6.01
N GLU A 6 -20.31 12.80 5.83
CA GLU A 6 -21.11 12.30 6.96
C GLU A 6 -20.31 11.19 7.66
N TYR A 7 -19.63 11.52 8.76
CA TYR A 7 -19.07 10.51 9.64
C TYR A 7 -19.40 10.85 11.09
N THR A 8 -20.07 9.90 11.75
CA THR A 8 -20.18 9.81 13.19
C THR A 8 -18.85 9.28 13.73
N GLU A 9 -18.19 10.09 14.57
CA GLU A 9 -16.95 9.77 15.31
C GLU A 9 -15.74 9.43 14.43
N ALA A 10 -14.98 10.45 14.04
CA ALA A 10 -13.60 10.26 13.59
C ALA A 10 -12.70 11.32 14.22
N GLU A 11 -11.72 10.88 15.01
CA GLU A 11 -10.56 11.70 15.35
C GLU A 11 -9.86 12.10 14.05
N VAL A 12 -9.87 13.39 13.72
CA VAL A 12 -9.09 13.91 12.60
C VAL A 12 -7.62 13.92 13.02
N THR A 13 -6.91 12.83 12.75
CA THR A 13 -5.46 12.78 12.98
C THR A 13 -4.74 13.61 11.91
N PRO A 14 -3.70 14.42 12.26
CA PRO A 14 -2.97 15.26 11.32
C PRO A 14 -2.37 14.54 10.11
N ALA A 15 -2.19 13.22 10.18
CA ALA A 15 -1.62 12.40 9.12
C ALA A 15 -2.48 12.29 7.85
N SER A 16 -3.78 12.58 7.93
CA SER A 16 -4.71 12.55 6.78
C SER A 16 -4.83 13.90 6.06
N LEU A 17 -4.20 14.95 6.58
CA LEU A 17 -4.27 16.31 6.05
C LEU A 17 -2.98 16.65 5.27
N CYS A 18 -3.14 17.20 4.07
CA CYS A 18 -2.06 17.76 3.26
C CYS A 18 -1.37 18.92 4.02
N PRO A 19 -0.04 18.87 4.23
CA PRO A 19 0.69 19.85 5.04
C PRO A 19 0.82 21.25 4.41
N HIS A 20 0.26 21.46 3.21
CA HIS A 20 0.35 22.73 2.46
C HIS A 20 -1.02 23.29 2.07
N ALA A 21 -2.10 22.78 2.65
CA ALA A 21 -3.46 23.27 2.42
C ALA A 21 -3.94 24.08 3.62
N SER A 22 -4.68 25.14 3.34
CA SER A 22 -5.44 25.87 4.36
C SER A 22 -6.75 25.13 4.60
N TYR A 23 -6.99 24.74 5.84
CA TYR A 23 -8.21 24.06 6.27
C TYR A 23 -9.09 25.03 7.04
N SER A 24 -10.37 25.08 6.70
CA SER A 24 -11.40 25.61 7.60
C SER A 24 -12.27 24.46 8.10
N LEU A 25 -12.41 24.39 9.42
CA LEU A 25 -13.30 23.47 10.10
C LEU A 25 -14.58 24.24 10.43
N THR A 26 -15.67 23.91 9.75
CA THR A 26 -17.01 24.40 10.11
C THR A 26 -17.75 23.26 10.80
N VAL A 27 -18.07 23.49 12.06
CA VAL A 27 -18.76 22.54 12.92
C VAL A 27 -20.24 22.90 12.89
N GLU A 28 -21.06 22.12 12.20
CA GLU A 28 -22.49 22.39 12.04
C GLU A 28 -23.34 21.28 12.66
N ASN A 29 -24.51 21.65 13.18
CA ASN A 29 -25.40 20.75 13.89
C ASN A 29 -26.28 19.94 12.91
N PHE A 30 -26.47 18.65 13.19
CA PHE A 30 -27.34 17.78 12.40
C PHE A 30 -28.84 18.16 12.48
N LYS A 31 -29.26 18.89 13.53
CA LYS A 31 -30.67 19.29 13.73
C LYS A 31 -31.02 20.73 13.36
N ASP A 32 -30.05 21.65 13.31
CA ASP A 32 -30.30 23.05 12.91
C ASP A 32 -29.02 23.67 12.34
N GLN A 33 -29.01 23.88 11.01
CA GLN A 33 -27.83 24.33 10.24
C GLN A 33 -27.55 25.83 10.37
N SER A 34 -28.25 26.55 11.27
CA SER A 34 -28.28 28.02 11.25
C SER A 34 -27.65 28.75 12.45
N LYS A 35 -27.04 28.04 13.41
CA LYS A 35 -26.51 28.65 14.65
C LYS A 35 -25.12 28.15 15.06
N GLU A 36 -24.22 29.09 15.36
CA GLU A 36 -23.00 28.84 16.12
C GLU A 36 -23.34 28.44 17.57
N LEU A 37 -22.81 27.32 18.06
CA LEU A 37 -23.09 26.79 19.39
C LEU A 37 -22.20 27.46 20.44
N THR A 38 -22.79 28.03 21.49
CA THR A 38 -22.04 28.45 22.68
C THR A 38 -22.05 27.35 23.75
N ARG A 39 -21.07 27.34 24.66
CA ARG A 39 -20.91 26.31 25.72
C ARG A 39 -22.17 26.14 26.59
N THR A 40 -23.00 27.18 26.68
CA THR A 40 -24.27 27.22 27.43
C THR A 40 -25.44 26.51 26.74
N ASP A 41 -25.35 26.20 25.46
CA ASP A 41 -26.46 25.58 24.69
C ASP A 41 -26.42 24.05 24.68
N ILE A 42 -25.34 23.44 25.19
CA ILE A 42 -25.10 22.00 25.19
C ILE A 42 -25.72 21.38 26.45
N MET A 43 -27.00 21.05 26.39
CA MET A 43 -27.74 20.38 27.48
C MET A 43 -28.51 19.15 26.96
N VAL A 44 -28.65 18.12 27.80
CA VAL A 44 -29.39 16.88 27.48
C VAL A 44 -30.85 17.17 27.14
N GLU A 45 -31.49 18.09 27.85
CA GLU A 45 -32.91 18.47 27.65
C GLU A 45 -33.18 19.13 26.30
N LYS A 46 -32.17 19.78 25.70
CA LYS A 46 -32.26 20.37 24.36
C LYS A 46 -31.90 19.39 23.24
N GLY A 47 -31.58 18.14 23.60
CA GLY A 47 -31.35 17.05 22.65
C GLY A 47 -30.04 17.13 21.87
N TYR A 48 -29.07 17.92 22.37
CA TYR A 48 -27.72 18.06 21.82
C TYR A 48 -26.75 17.07 22.46
N LEU A 49 -26.90 16.79 23.76
CA LEU A 49 -26.13 15.79 24.47
C LEU A 49 -26.97 14.53 24.64
N SER A 50 -26.45 13.37 24.26
CA SER A 50 -27.06 12.08 24.56
C SER A 50 -27.10 11.85 26.07
N LYS A 51 -28.03 11.01 26.55
CA LYS A 51 -28.23 10.77 28.00
C LYS A 51 -27.02 10.15 28.69
N ASP A 52 -26.11 9.56 27.93
CA ASP A 52 -24.83 8.99 28.35
C ASP A 52 -23.67 10.01 28.36
N GLY A 53 -23.95 11.28 27.99
CA GLY A 53 -22.96 12.36 27.93
C GLY A 53 -22.23 12.48 26.60
N SER A 54 -22.55 11.67 25.59
CA SER A 54 -21.93 11.75 24.27
C SER A 54 -22.54 12.89 23.41
N LEU A 55 -21.70 13.56 22.61
CA LEU A 55 -22.09 14.62 21.67
C LEU A 55 -21.65 14.22 20.27
N THR A 56 -22.60 14.01 19.36
CA THR A 56 -22.28 13.73 17.95
C THR A 56 -22.38 15.01 17.13
N VAL A 57 -21.29 15.43 16.49
CA VAL A 57 -21.24 16.66 15.69
C VAL A 57 -20.85 16.36 14.26
N ARG A 58 -21.47 17.04 13.29
CA ARG A 58 -21.07 16.96 11.88
C ARG A 58 -20.02 18.03 11.61
N VAL A 59 -18.89 17.63 11.05
CA VAL A 59 -17.78 18.53 10.73
C VAL A 59 -17.61 18.58 9.23
N GLU A 60 -17.81 19.76 8.64
CA GLU A 60 -17.52 19.99 7.22
C GLU A 60 -16.11 20.59 7.11
N VAL A 61 -15.22 19.87 6.41
CA VAL A 61 -13.84 20.32 6.18
C VAL A 61 -13.73 20.76 4.74
N SER A 62 -13.61 22.07 4.53
CA SER A 62 -13.31 22.61 3.20
C SER A 62 -11.81 22.91 3.11
N SER A 63 -11.17 22.46 2.03
CA SER A 63 -9.77 22.76 1.75
C SER A 63 -9.63 23.55 0.46
N VAL A 64 -8.76 24.55 0.49
CA VAL A 64 -8.37 25.30 -0.70
C VAL A 64 -6.95 24.88 -1.05
N CYS A 65 -6.82 23.99 -2.05
CA CYS A 65 -5.53 23.55 -2.56
C CYS A 65 -5.27 24.14 -3.96
N SER A 66 -4.07 24.67 -4.16
CA SER A 66 -3.54 25.04 -5.48
C SER A 66 -3.59 23.87 -6.46
N SER A 67 -3.73 24.15 -7.76
CA SER A 67 -3.85 23.14 -8.84
C SER A 67 -2.77 22.05 -8.80
N TRP A 68 -1.54 22.39 -8.40
CA TRP A 68 -0.43 21.45 -8.28
C TRP A 68 -0.64 20.36 -7.20
N ALA A 69 -1.33 20.70 -6.10
CA ALA A 69 -1.60 19.78 -5.00
C ALA A 69 -2.78 18.84 -5.31
N ARG A 70 -3.73 19.26 -6.15
CA ARG A 70 -4.81 18.40 -6.66
C ARG A 70 -4.26 17.21 -7.45
N GLN A 71 -3.26 17.45 -8.29
CA GLN A 71 -2.66 16.43 -9.15
C GLN A 71 -1.90 15.35 -8.37
N LYS A 72 -1.36 15.67 -7.18
CA LYS A 72 -0.66 14.71 -6.31
C LYS A 72 -1.63 13.93 -5.38
N GLN A 73 -2.81 14.49 -5.10
CA GLN A 73 -3.84 13.86 -4.27
C GLN A 73 -4.74 12.89 -5.05
N GLU A 74 -4.95 13.10 -6.36
CA GLU A 74 -5.60 12.11 -7.24
C GLU A 74 -4.83 10.79 -7.33
N GLN A 75 -3.50 10.82 -7.13
CA GLN A 75 -2.66 9.62 -7.02
C GLN A 75 -2.72 8.94 -5.63
N ARG A 76 -3.37 9.57 -4.65
CA ARG A 76 -3.55 9.07 -3.27
C ARG A 76 -4.98 8.63 -2.94
N LEU A 77 -5.90 8.69 -3.90
CA LEU A 77 -7.23 8.10 -3.72
C LEU A 77 -7.04 6.59 -3.59
N ILE A 78 -7.25 6.07 -2.38
CA ILE A 78 -7.51 4.64 -2.17
C ILE A 78 -8.65 4.32 -3.16
N PRO A 79 -8.44 3.45 -4.17
CA PRO A 79 -9.52 3.09 -5.06
C PRO A 79 -10.67 2.60 -4.19
N LYS A 80 -11.89 3.11 -4.44
CA LYS A 80 -13.10 2.51 -3.84
C LYS A 80 -12.97 0.99 -4.00
N PRO A 81 -13.26 0.17 -2.97
CA PRO A 81 -13.23 -1.28 -3.11
C PRO A 81 -13.95 -1.61 -4.41
N VAL A 82 -13.22 -2.20 -5.35
CA VAL A 82 -13.82 -2.65 -6.58
C VAL A 82 -14.78 -3.74 -6.13
N GLU A 83 -16.08 -3.44 -6.15
CA GLU A 83 -17.12 -4.44 -5.99
C GLU A 83 -16.81 -5.52 -7.03
N LEU A 84 -16.27 -6.65 -6.57
CA LEU A 84 -15.99 -7.78 -7.44
C LEU A 84 -17.29 -8.09 -8.15
N GLY A 85 -17.32 -7.97 -9.48
CA GLY A 85 -18.44 -8.50 -10.25
C GLY A 85 -18.68 -9.95 -9.84
N THR A 86 -19.91 -10.46 -9.98
CA THR A 86 -20.31 -11.80 -9.51
C THR A 86 -19.28 -12.90 -9.84
N VAL A 87 -18.66 -12.85 -11.01
CA VAL A 87 -17.60 -13.79 -11.42
C VAL A 87 -16.32 -13.70 -10.56
N GLY A 88 -15.87 -12.51 -10.19
CA GLY A 88 -14.65 -12.34 -9.40
C GLY A 88 -14.81 -12.87 -7.97
N SER A 89 -15.98 -12.66 -7.36
CA SER A 89 -16.32 -13.26 -6.07
C SER A 89 -16.44 -14.78 -6.15
N ASP A 90 -17.05 -15.30 -7.22
CA ASP A 90 -17.19 -16.75 -7.43
C ASP A 90 -15.81 -17.42 -7.59
N LEU A 91 -14.89 -16.80 -8.34
CA LEU A 91 -13.53 -17.30 -8.47
C LEU A 91 -12.76 -17.23 -7.14
N LEU A 92 -12.89 -16.14 -6.37
CA LEU A 92 -12.27 -16.08 -5.03
C LEU A 92 -12.78 -17.19 -4.11
N ALA A 93 -14.07 -17.50 -4.15
CA ALA A 93 -14.63 -18.62 -3.40
C ALA A 93 -13.99 -19.96 -3.80
N LEU A 94 -13.68 -20.17 -5.09
CA LEU A 94 -12.91 -21.35 -5.55
C LEU A 94 -11.48 -21.42 -5.02
N LEU A 95 -10.88 -20.30 -4.60
CA LEU A 95 -9.56 -20.30 -3.96
C LEU A 95 -9.67 -20.59 -2.45
N GLU A 96 -10.71 -20.09 -1.81
CA GLU A 96 -10.95 -20.26 -0.36
C GLU A 96 -11.49 -21.66 -0.03
N GLU A 97 -12.35 -22.20 -0.89
CA GLU A 97 -12.93 -23.54 -0.80
C GLU A 97 -12.70 -24.32 -2.12
N PRO A 98 -11.45 -24.80 -2.37
CA PRO A 98 -11.12 -25.40 -3.67
C PRO A 98 -11.79 -26.76 -3.94
N GLY A 99 -12.39 -27.37 -2.91
CA GLY A 99 -13.13 -28.63 -3.01
C GLY A 99 -12.37 -29.73 -3.75
N ASP A 100 -13.10 -30.48 -4.57
CA ASP A 100 -12.56 -31.51 -5.47
C ASP A 100 -12.22 -30.97 -6.87
N THR A 101 -12.55 -29.70 -7.15
CA THR A 101 -12.31 -29.09 -8.46
C THR A 101 -10.86 -28.64 -8.65
N ALA A 102 -10.12 -28.41 -7.56
CA ALA A 102 -8.71 -28.07 -7.62
C ALA A 102 -7.86 -29.21 -8.19
N ASP A 103 -7.19 -28.93 -9.30
CA ASP A 103 -6.42 -29.89 -10.10
C ASP A 103 -4.89 -29.72 -9.94
N LEU A 104 -4.45 -28.76 -9.12
CA LEU A 104 -3.05 -28.48 -8.83
C LEU A 104 -2.85 -28.08 -7.36
N THR A 105 -1.70 -28.44 -6.79
CA THR A 105 -1.21 -27.93 -5.51
C THR A 105 0.09 -27.15 -5.75
N ILE A 106 0.17 -25.92 -5.26
CA ILE A 106 1.43 -25.16 -5.23
C ILE A 106 1.99 -25.23 -3.82
N THR A 107 3.27 -25.53 -3.67
CA THR A 107 3.94 -25.54 -2.36
C THR A 107 4.95 -24.39 -2.24
N ALA A 108 4.82 -23.58 -1.18
CA ALA A 108 5.67 -22.42 -0.92
C ALA A 108 5.87 -22.26 0.59
N GLY A 109 7.12 -22.10 1.04
CA GLY A 109 7.43 -21.91 2.46
C GLY A 109 6.85 -22.99 3.39
N GLY A 110 6.73 -24.23 2.92
CA GLY A 110 6.10 -25.34 3.66
C GLY A 110 4.57 -25.32 3.70
N ARG A 111 3.91 -24.31 3.13
CA ARG A 111 2.45 -24.24 2.95
C ARG A 111 2.05 -24.78 1.58
N SER A 112 0.88 -25.42 1.54
CA SER A 112 0.28 -25.99 0.33
C SER A 112 -0.97 -25.20 -0.07
N PHE A 113 -1.09 -24.88 -1.35
CA PHE A 113 -2.19 -24.11 -1.93
C PHE A 113 -2.86 -24.93 -3.02
N ARG A 114 -4.08 -25.41 -2.76
CA ARG A 114 -4.89 -26.11 -3.78
C ARG A 114 -5.52 -25.07 -4.71
N VAL A 115 -5.22 -25.17 -5.99
CA VAL A 115 -5.51 -24.17 -7.01
C VAL A 115 -5.97 -24.80 -8.32
N HIS A 116 -6.42 -23.95 -9.25
CA HIS A 116 -6.98 -24.34 -10.55
C HIS A 116 -6.04 -23.90 -11.67
N ARG A 117 -5.52 -24.85 -12.45
CA ARG A 117 -4.57 -24.58 -13.53
C ARG A 117 -5.12 -23.63 -14.57
N ALA A 118 -6.39 -23.80 -14.94
CA ALA A 118 -7.06 -22.96 -15.94
C ALA A 118 -7.10 -21.47 -15.52
N VAL A 119 -7.37 -21.19 -14.24
CA VAL A 119 -7.39 -19.82 -13.71
C VAL A 119 -5.98 -19.23 -13.75
N LEU A 120 -4.98 -19.97 -13.27
CA LEU A 120 -3.59 -19.48 -13.29
C LEU A 120 -3.05 -19.28 -14.70
N ALA A 121 -3.30 -20.22 -15.63
CA ALA A 121 -2.85 -20.14 -17.02
C ALA A 121 -3.44 -18.94 -17.77
N SER A 122 -4.68 -18.57 -17.46
CA SER A 122 -5.36 -17.46 -18.12
C SER A 122 -4.92 -16.10 -17.57
N ARG A 123 -4.44 -16.05 -16.32
CA ARG A 123 -4.17 -14.79 -15.59
C ARG A 123 -2.69 -14.52 -15.35
N CYS A 124 -1.82 -15.52 -15.46
CA CYS A 124 -0.39 -15.41 -15.16
C CYS A 124 0.47 -15.97 -16.31
N PRO A 125 1.31 -15.14 -16.97
CA PRO A 125 2.16 -15.59 -18.08
C PRO A 125 3.16 -16.69 -17.69
N TYR A 126 3.70 -16.65 -16.48
CA TYR A 126 4.57 -17.70 -15.95
C TYR A 126 3.86 -19.05 -15.94
N PHE A 127 2.68 -19.14 -15.30
CA PHE A 127 1.92 -20.38 -15.24
C PHE A 127 1.39 -20.81 -16.62
N LYS A 128 1.01 -19.86 -17.48
CA LYS A 128 0.65 -20.16 -18.87
C LYS A 128 1.78 -20.88 -19.60
N THR A 129 3.01 -20.36 -19.47
CA THR A 129 4.19 -20.93 -20.10
C THR A 129 4.52 -22.28 -19.48
N LEU A 130 4.52 -22.37 -18.14
CA LEU A 130 4.78 -23.59 -17.38
C LEU A 130 3.83 -24.73 -17.79
N PHE A 131 2.54 -24.44 -18.00
CA PHE A 131 1.56 -25.45 -18.38
C PHE A 131 1.51 -25.71 -19.90
N ALA A 132 1.97 -24.77 -20.72
CA ALA A 132 2.06 -24.94 -22.17
C ALA A 132 3.32 -25.70 -22.60
N SER A 133 4.42 -25.58 -21.83
CA SER A 133 5.71 -26.13 -22.21
C SER A 133 5.81 -27.65 -22.14
N ASP A 134 4.91 -28.37 -21.45
CA ASP A 134 5.10 -29.83 -21.29
C ASP A 134 3.85 -30.71 -21.09
N PHE A 135 3.75 -31.72 -21.97
CA PHE A 135 2.95 -32.95 -21.83
C PHE A 135 3.52 -33.92 -20.76
N LYS A 136 4.69 -33.64 -20.16
CA LYS A 136 5.34 -34.48 -19.13
C LYS A 136 5.19 -33.93 -17.71
N GLU A 137 5.33 -32.63 -17.52
CA GLU A 137 5.04 -31.96 -16.23
C GLU A 137 3.58 -31.48 -16.14
N GLY A 138 2.86 -31.42 -17.27
CA GLY A 138 1.45 -31.10 -17.31
C GLY A 138 0.51 -32.11 -16.62
N ALA A 139 1.04 -33.21 -16.09
CA ALA A 139 0.34 -34.16 -15.22
C ALA A 139 0.71 -34.02 -13.73
N ALA A 140 1.70 -33.19 -13.40
CA ALA A 140 2.12 -32.98 -12.03
C ALA A 140 1.00 -32.30 -11.25
N LYS A 141 0.51 -33.01 -10.23
CA LYS A 141 -0.50 -32.49 -9.29
C LYS A 141 0.09 -31.51 -8.28
N GLU A 142 1.41 -31.34 -8.29
CA GLU A 142 2.14 -30.49 -7.34
C GLU A 142 3.25 -29.70 -8.05
N VAL A 143 3.34 -28.41 -7.77
CA VAL A 143 4.38 -27.50 -8.28
C VAL A 143 5.03 -26.76 -7.09
N PRO A 144 6.31 -27.01 -6.79
CA PRO A 144 7.00 -26.27 -5.76
C PRO A 144 7.44 -24.89 -6.27
N LEU A 145 7.20 -23.86 -5.45
CA LEU A 145 7.77 -22.53 -5.59
C LEU A 145 8.77 -22.31 -4.43
N PRO A 146 10.04 -22.74 -4.59
CA PRO A 146 11.05 -22.55 -3.56
C PRO A 146 11.30 -21.06 -3.29
N GLU A 147 11.83 -20.76 -2.11
CA GLU A 147 12.22 -19.41 -1.68
C GLU A 147 11.08 -18.37 -1.83
N THR A 148 9.85 -18.83 -1.62
CA THR A 148 8.65 -18.00 -1.75
C THR A 148 8.02 -17.80 -0.40
N ASP A 149 7.85 -16.54 -0.02
CA ASP A 149 7.04 -16.18 1.13
C ASP A 149 5.58 -16.64 0.86
N PRO A 150 5.00 -17.48 1.73
CA PRO A 150 3.67 -18.04 1.48
C PRO A 150 2.55 -17.01 1.61
N ASP A 151 2.74 -15.93 2.37
CA ASP A 151 1.77 -14.84 2.46
C ASP A 151 1.80 -13.99 1.20
N ALA A 152 2.97 -13.78 0.60
CA ALA A 152 3.11 -13.10 -0.68
C ALA A 152 2.45 -13.91 -1.79
N LEU A 153 2.61 -15.23 -1.79
CA LEU A 153 1.91 -16.10 -2.73
C LEU A 153 0.40 -16.06 -2.51
N ALA A 154 -0.08 -16.17 -1.27
CA ALA A 154 -1.51 -16.10 -0.96
C ALA A 154 -2.12 -14.78 -1.46
N PHE A 155 -1.43 -13.66 -1.24
CA PHE A 155 -1.84 -12.34 -1.71
C PHE A 155 -1.94 -12.28 -3.24
N LEU A 156 -0.94 -12.78 -3.97
CA LEU A 156 -0.99 -12.78 -5.43
C LEU A 156 -2.00 -13.79 -6.00
N LEU A 157 -2.24 -14.92 -5.33
CA LEU A 157 -3.30 -15.86 -5.72
C LEU A 157 -4.68 -15.21 -5.61
N ARG A 158 -4.96 -14.47 -4.53
CA ARG A 158 -6.20 -13.69 -4.42
C ARG A 158 -6.35 -12.71 -5.57
N TYR A 159 -5.28 -12.01 -5.95
CA TYR A 159 -5.30 -11.15 -7.15
C TYR A 159 -5.58 -11.92 -8.45
N LEU A 160 -4.99 -13.10 -8.64
CA LEU A 160 -5.19 -13.89 -9.86
C LEU A 160 -6.63 -14.37 -10.01
N TYR A 161 -7.29 -14.72 -8.90
CA TYR A 161 -8.68 -15.18 -8.88
C TYR A 161 -9.70 -14.03 -8.88
N GLY A 162 -9.52 -13.04 -8.01
CA GLY A 162 -10.46 -11.91 -7.86
C GLY A 162 -10.22 -10.76 -8.84
N GLY A 163 -9.02 -10.64 -9.39
CA GLY A 163 -8.66 -9.51 -10.27
C GLY A 163 -8.44 -8.18 -9.55
N VAL A 164 -8.68 -8.12 -8.24
CA VAL A 164 -8.47 -6.94 -7.40
C VAL A 164 -7.16 -7.09 -6.63
N LEU A 165 -6.31 -6.08 -6.72
CA LEU A 165 -5.06 -6.03 -5.96
C LEU A 165 -5.33 -5.31 -4.63
N ASP A 166 -5.76 -6.08 -3.64
CA ASP A 166 -6.09 -5.60 -2.29
C ASP A 166 -4.92 -4.86 -1.62
N SER A 167 -5.21 -4.17 -0.52
CA SER A 167 -4.15 -3.67 0.36
C SER A 167 -3.41 -4.85 0.99
N CYS A 168 -2.09 -4.81 0.96
CA CYS A 168 -1.24 -5.74 1.71
C CYS A 168 -0.47 -4.98 2.79
N ALA A 169 -0.07 -5.70 3.84
CA ALA A 169 0.77 -5.14 4.87
C ALA A 169 2.09 -4.62 4.27
N ARG A 170 2.59 -3.49 4.77
CA ARG A 170 3.83 -2.87 4.28
C ARG A 170 5.02 -3.84 4.27
N LYS A 171 5.14 -4.66 5.32
CA LYS A 171 6.19 -5.68 5.44
C LYS A 171 6.15 -6.74 4.33
N LEU A 172 4.98 -6.97 3.74
CA LEU A 172 4.79 -7.95 2.66
C LEU A 172 5.11 -7.38 1.28
N LEU A 173 5.14 -6.04 1.11
CA LEU A 173 5.32 -5.41 -0.19
C LEU A 173 6.59 -5.85 -0.93
N PRO A 174 7.79 -5.91 -0.30
CA PRO A 174 9.00 -6.38 -0.99
C PRO A 174 8.86 -7.83 -1.49
N ALA A 175 8.38 -8.74 -0.64
CA ALA A 175 8.19 -10.14 -0.99
C ALA A 175 7.14 -10.33 -2.10
N ALA A 176 6.01 -9.63 -2.01
CA ALA A 176 4.97 -9.64 -3.03
C ALA A 176 5.45 -9.05 -4.37
N ALA A 177 6.24 -7.97 -4.34
CA ALA A 177 6.82 -7.37 -5.54
C ALA A 177 7.82 -8.32 -6.21
N ALA A 178 8.76 -8.89 -5.44
CA ALA A 178 9.71 -9.88 -5.97
C ALA A 178 8.99 -11.08 -6.61
N LEU A 179 7.94 -11.60 -5.96
CA LEU A 179 7.17 -12.70 -6.49
C LEU A 179 6.37 -12.31 -7.74
N ALA A 180 5.77 -11.11 -7.78
CA ALA A 180 5.03 -10.62 -8.94
C ALA A 180 5.94 -10.51 -10.17
N ASP A 181 7.17 -10.01 -10.00
CA ASP A 181 8.18 -9.95 -11.06
C ASP A 181 8.55 -11.36 -11.56
N ARG A 182 8.84 -12.28 -10.64
CA ARG A 182 9.15 -13.68 -10.98
C ARG A 182 8.01 -14.42 -11.68
N LEU A 183 6.76 -14.11 -11.33
CA LEU A 183 5.56 -14.64 -11.99
C LEU A 183 5.18 -13.89 -13.28
N ALA A 184 6.02 -12.95 -13.72
CA ALA A 184 5.82 -12.11 -14.91
C ALA A 184 4.51 -11.28 -14.87
N LEU A 185 4.08 -10.85 -13.68
CA LEU A 185 2.94 -9.97 -13.46
C LEU A 185 3.40 -8.50 -13.43
N GLN A 186 3.87 -8.00 -14.58
CA GLN A 186 4.58 -6.73 -14.67
C GLN A 186 3.76 -5.50 -14.21
N ASP A 187 2.45 -5.47 -14.48
CA ASP A 187 1.58 -4.37 -14.04
C ASP A 187 1.37 -4.39 -12.51
N VAL A 188 1.25 -5.58 -11.94
CA VAL A 188 1.18 -5.78 -10.49
C VAL A 188 2.49 -5.38 -9.84
N PHE A 189 3.62 -5.83 -10.40
CA PHE A 189 4.95 -5.49 -9.92
C PHE A 189 5.15 -3.97 -9.83
N LYS A 190 4.87 -3.23 -10.92
CA LYS A 190 4.93 -1.75 -10.93
C LYS A 190 4.02 -1.12 -9.88
N THR A 191 2.80 -1.64 -9.74
CA THR A 191 1.84 -1.14 -8.74
C THR A 191 2.36 -1.35 -7.31
N LEU A 192 2.97 -2.51 -7.03
CA LEU A 192 3.55 -2.80 -5.73
C LEU A 192 4.79 -1.96 -5.43
N LEU A 193 5.64 -1.69 -6.43
CA LEU A 193 6.77 -0.77 -6.29
C LEU A 193 6.31 0.66 -5.99
N HIS A 194 5.27 1.14 -6.69
CA HIS A 194 4.71 2.46 -6.40
C HIS A 194 4.13 2.53 -4.98
N ARG A 195 3.45 1.47 -4.52
CA ARG A 195 2.97 1.36 -3.12
C ARG A 195 4.13 1.35 -2.13
N LEU A 196 5.23 0.64 -2.42
CA LEU A 196 6.43 0.60 -1.59
C LEU A 196 7.01 2.01 -1.41
N LEU A 197 7.27 2.72 -2.51
CA LEU A 197 7.79 4.09 -2.50
C LEU A 197 6.88 5.06 -1.73
N SER A 198 5.58 5.03 -2.03
CA SER A 198 4.60 5.94 -1.39
C SER A 198 4.38 5.71 0.10
N THR A 199 4.75 4.53 0.61
CA THR A 199 4.65 4.16 2.03
C THR A 199 6.03 4.06 2.71
N THR A 200 7.09 4.48 2.04
CA THR A 200 8.45 4.47 2.58
C THR A 200 8.61 5.52 3.68
N THR A 201 9.06 5.09 4.85
CA THR A 201 9.29 5.95 6.03
C THR A 201 10.79 6.07 6.32
N HIS A 202 11.17 6.92 7.27
CA HIS A 202 12.56 7.04 7.73
C HIS A 202 13.07 5.75 8.40
N GLU A 203 12.16 4.94 8.96
CA GLU A 203 12.48 3.63 9.55
C GLU A 203 12.74 2.55 8.47
N THR A 204 11.99 2.57 7.35
CA THR A 204 12.08 1.49 6.35
C THR A 204 13.00 1.79 5.17
N VAL A 205 13.29 3.07 4.90
CA VAL A 205 13.99 3.49 3.66
C VAL A 205 15.34 2.80 3.47
N VAL A 206 16.07 2.50 4.55
CA VAL A 206 17.34 1.78 4.47
C VAL A 206 17.14 0.35 4.00
N GLU A 207 16.21 -0.38 4.63
CA GLU A 207 15.89 -1.75 4.25
C GLU A 207 15.39 -1.83 2.81
N ASP A 208 14.54 -0.88 2.40
CA ASP A 208 14.02 -0.80 1.03
C ASP A 208 15.14 -0.54 0.01
N MET A 209 16.10 0.32 0.33
CA MET A 209 17.26 0.58 -0.53
C MET A 209 18.15 -0.64 -0.68
N LEU A 210 18.44 -1.33 0.43
CA LEU A 210 19.23 -2.57 0.41
C LEU A 210 18.54 -3.64 -0.42
N TRP A 211 17.23 -3.79 -0.26
CA TRP A 211 16.42 -4.71 -1.06
C TRP A 211 16.43 -4.36 -2.56
N ALA A 212 16.37 -3.07 -2.91
CA ALA A 212 16.47 -2.62 -4.30
C ALA A 212 17.87 -2.88 -4.90
N GLU A 213 18.93 -2.66 -4.13
CA GLU A 213 20.32 -2.91 -4.53
C GLU A 213 20.57 -4.41 -4.77
N GLU A 214 20.09 -5.29 -3.88
CA GLU A 214 20.20 -6.75 -4.03
C GLU A 214 19.53 -7.27 -5.32
N ARG A 215 18.48 -6.59 -5.76
CA ARG A 215 17.76 -6.90 -7.01
C ARG A 215 18.37 -6.25 -8.25
N HIS A 216 19.40 -5.41 -8.08
CA HIS A 216 19.96 -4.57 -9.12
C HIS A 216 18.90 -3.68 -9.81
N ASP A 217 17.89 -3.23 -9.05
CA ASP A 217 16.84 -2.33 -9.53
C ASP A 217 17.28 -0.88 -9.37
N GLU A 218 18.16 -0.42 -10.27
CA GLU A 218 18.72 0.93 -10.27
C GLU A 218 17.65 2.04 -10.32
N PRO A 219 16.55 1.93 -11.10
CA PRO A 219 15.47 2.92 -11.05
C PRO A 219 14.85 3.06 -9.66
N LEU A 220 14.49 1.93 -9.03
CA LEU A 220 13.91 1.95 -7.69
C LEU A 220 14.90 2.48 -6.65
N LEU A 221 16.16 2.05 -6.72
CA LEU A 221 17.21 2.50 -5.83
C LEU A 221 17.39 4.02 -5.95
N SER A 222 17.45 4.56 -7.16
CA SER A 222 17.56 6.01 -7.40
C SER A 222 16.41 6.81 -6.78
N ASP A 223 15.19 6.29 -6.82
CA ASP A 223 14.03 6.96 -6.21
C ASP A 223 14.06 6.85 -4.68
N LEU A 224 14.46 5.70 -4.13
CA LEU A 224 14.64 5.53 -2.68
C LEU A 224 15.79 6.37 -2.12
N GLU A 225 16.88 6.57 -2.88
CA GLU A 225 17.96 7.47 -2.48
C GLU A 225 17.47 8.91 -2.32
N LYS A 226 16.58 9.38 -3.20
CA LYS A 226 15.97 10.71 -3.07
C LYS A 226 15.13 10.79 -1.80
N GLU A 227 14.31 9.79 -1.53
CA GLU A 227 13.49 9.70 -0.32
C GLU A 227 14.36 9.65 0.95
N TYR A 228 15.50 8.95 0.91
CA TYR A 228 16.49 8.93 2.00
C TYR A 228 17.07 10.33 2.23
N LEU A 229 17.52 11.00 1.17
CA LEU A 229 18.10 12.34 1.26
C LEU A 229 17.10 13.38 1.78
N ASP A 230 15.82 13.22 1.49
CA ASP A 230 14.76 14.12 1.94
C ASP A 230 14.34 13.88 3.39
N LYS A 231 14.53 12.67 3.91
CA LYS A 231 14.24 12.29 5.30
C LYS A 231 15.48 12.19 6.19
N ALA A 232 16.65 12.56 5.68
CA ALA A 232 17.96 12.30 6.31
C ALA A 232 18.07 12.73 7.77
N ASP A 233 17.43 13.85 8.17
CA ASP A 233 17.46 14.36 9.54
C ASP A 233 16.66 13.50 10.54
N SER A 234 15.78 12.62 10.05
CA SER A 234 14.91 11.75 10.85
C SER A 234 15.36 10.28 10.85
N ILE A 235 16.45 9.95 10.17
CA ILE A 235 16.93 8.56 10.09
C ILE A 235 17.75 8.25 11.33
N GLU A 236 17.38 7.18 12.01
CA GLU A 236 18.04 6.75 13.24
C GLU A 236 19.42 6.14 12.98
N GLY A 237 20.27 6.15 14.00
CA GLY A 237 21.63 5.60 13.93
C GLY A 237 21.65 4.12 13.54
N GLU A 238 20.67 3.33 14.01
CA GLU A 238 20.57 1.90 13.70
C GLU A 238 20.45 1.64 12.19
N GLY A 239 19.67 2.45 11.47
CA GLY A 239 19.55 2.36 10.01
C GLY A 239 20.88 2.67 9.31
N ILE A 240 21.62 3.67 9.78
CA ILE A 240 22.93 4.04 9.22
C ILE A 240 23.96 2.92 9.48
N GLU A 241 23.95 2.32 10.67
CA GLU A 241 24.81 1.19 11.02
C GLU A 241 24.51 -0.03 10.15
N LEU A 242 23.23 -0.36 9.95
CA LEU A 242 22.81 -1.45 9.07
C LEU A 242 23.31 -1.21 7.64
N LEU A 243 23.15 0.01 7.12
CA LEU A 243 23.64 0.39 5.80
C LEU A 243 25.17 0.27 5.71
N ALA A 244 25.90 0.71 6.73
CA ALA A 244 27.36 0.59 6.78
C ALA A 244 27.83 -0.87 6.74
N GLN A 245 27.10 -1.77 7.40
CA GLN A 245 27.42 -3.20 7.44
C GLN A 245 27.06 -3.91 6.13
N ARG A 246 25.92 -3.58 5.54
CA ARG A 246 25.36 -4.29 4.39
C ARG A 246 25.85 -3.77 3.05
N SER A 247 25.99 -2.44 2.92
CA SER A 247 26.47 -1.79 1.70
C SER A 247 27.30 -0.52 2.00
N PRO A 248 28.61 -0.68 2.27
CA PRO A 248 29.51 0.46 2.48
C PRO A 248 29.61 1.39 1.27
N GLN A 249 29.43 0.85 0.06
CA GLN A 249 29.51 1.62 -1.18
C GLN A 249 28.29 2.55 -1.33
N LEU A 250 27.09 2.03 -1.05
CA LEU A 250 25.87 2.82 -1.04
C LEU A 250 25.92 3.92 0.02
N LEU A 251 26.43 3.60 1.22
CA LEU A 251 26.67 4.61 2.26
C LEU A 251 27.60 5.72 1.78
N ALA A 252 28.74 5.37 1.17
CA ALA A 252 29.69 6.36 0.65
C ALA A 252 29.06 7.26 -0.44
N ARG A 253 28.22 6.67 -1.30
CA ARG A 253 27.46 7.39 -2.34
C ARG A 253 26.48 8.38 -1.71
N LEU A 254 25.69 7.95 -0.74
CA LEU A 254 24.72 8.78 -0.02
C LEU A 254 25.41 9.90 0.79
N HIS A 255 26.51 9.60 1.47
CA HIS A 255 27.27 10.60 2.22
C HIS A 255 27.83 11.70 1.30
N LYS A 256 28.35 11.31 0.12
CA LYS A 256 28.78 12.27 -0.91
C LYS A 256 27.62 13.14 -1.41
N ALA A 257 26.44 12.55 -1.60
CA ALA A 257 25.24 13.26 -2.02
C ALA A 257 24.76 14.26 -0.95
N LEU A 258 24.70 13.85 0.33
CA LEU A 258 24.36 14.71 1.46
C LEU A 258 25.33 15.91 1.57
N ALA A 259 26.64 15.66 1.52
CA ALA A 259 27.64 16.72 1.56
C ALA A 259 27.44 17.76 0.43
N SER A 260 27.04 17.30 -0.75
CA SER A 260 26.72 18.19 -1.87
C SER A 260 25.41 18.99 -1.67
N LYS A 261 24.39 18.38 -1.07
CA LYS A 261 23.10 19.00 -0.73
C LYS A 261 23.29 20.14 0.27
N PHE A 262 24.02 19.88 1.36
CA PHE A 262 24.33 20.90 2.37
C PHE A 262 25.20 22.04 1.84
N LYS A 263 26.16 21.74 0.94
CA LYS A 263 26.96 22.79 0.29
C LYS A 263 26.10 23.74 -0.55
N ARG A 264 25.07 23.23 -1.24
CA ARG A 264 24.14 24.05 -2.04
C ARG A 264 23.23 24.92 -1.17
N GLN A 265 22.73 24.40 -0.05
CA GLN A 265 21.87 25.16 0.88
C GLN A 265 22.59 26.30 1.61
N ARG A 266 23.92 26.27 1.74
CA ARG A 266 24.70 27.35 2.39
C ARG A 266 25.08 28.50 1.45
N ILE A 267 24.88 28.35 0.14
CA ILE A 267 25.33 29.31 -0.88
C ILE A 267 24.14 30.05 -1.52
N GLY A 268 22.91 29.55 -1.37
CA GLY A 268 21.66 30.22 -1.76
C GLY A 268 20.94 30.81 -0.57
#